data_AF-A0A2I3MUV8-F1
#
_entry.id   AF-A0A2I3MUV8-F1
#
_cell.length_a   1.000
_cell.length_b   1.000
_cell.length_c   1.000
_cell.angle_alpha   90.00
_cell.angle_beta   90.00
_cell.angle_gamma   90.00
#
_symmetry.space_group_name_H-M   'P 1'
#
loop_
_entity.id
_entity.type
_entity.pdbx_description
1 polymer ?
#
loop_
_entity_poly.entity_id
_entity_poly.type
_entity_poly.pdbx_seq_one_letter_code
_entity_poly.pdbx_strand_id
1 'polypeptide(L)'
;MSQERPTFYRQELNKTIWEVPERYQNLSPVGSGAYGSVCAAFDTKTGLRVAVKKLSRPFQSIIHAKRTYRELRLLKHMKHENVIGLLDVFTPARSLEEFNDVYLVTHLMGADLNNIVKCQKLTDDHVQFLIYQILRGLKYIHSADIIHRDLKPSNLAVNEDCELKFVCSSSAL
;
A
#
# COMPACT_ATOMS: atom_id res chain seq x y z
N MET A 1 -17.60 -14.33 12.88
CA MET A 1 -18.56 -13.23 12.67
C MET A 1 -18.62 -12.94 11.18
N SER A 2 -19.73 -13.27 10.53
CA SER A 2 -19.99 -12.88 9.14
C SER A 2 -20.01 -11.35 9.08
N GLN A 3 -18.98 -10.74 8.50
CA GLN A 3 -19.07 -9.31 8.20
C GLN A 3 -20.10 -9.14 7.10
N GLU A 4 -21.20 -8.46 7.41
CA GLU A 4 -22.15 -8.03 6.39
C GLU A 4 -21.42 -7.21 5.34
N ARG A 5 -21.81 -7.42 4.08
CA ARG A 5 -21.23 -6.73 2.95
C ARG A 5 -21.51 -5.23 3.06
N PRO A 6 -20.49 -4.36 2.97
CA PRO A 6 -20.70 -2.92 3.07
C PRO A 6 -21.42 -2.37 1.83
N THR A 7 -22.07 -1.22 1.99
CA THR A 7 -22.55 -0.39 0.88
C THR A 7 -21.36 0.27 0.18
N PHE A 8 -21.40 0.30 -1.15
CA PHE A 8 -20.37 0.93 -2.00
C PHE A 8 -20.94 2.17 -2.67
N TYR A 9 -20.11 3.19 -2.85
CA TYR A 9 -20.41 4.34 -3.68
C TYR A 9 -19.39 4.47 -4.81
N ARG A 10 -19.77 5.20 -5.87
CA ARG A 10 -18.95 5.39 -7.07
C ARG A 10 -18.48 6.83 -7.18
N GLN A 11 -17.22 7.02 -7.57
CA GLN A 11 -16.62 8.32 -7.83
C GLN A 11 -15.63 8.21 -8.99
N GLU A 12 -15.63 9.18 -9.90
CA GLU A 12 -14.61 9.25 -10.94
C GLU A 12 -13.38 10.02 -10.43
N LEU A 13 -12.22 9.38 -10.49
CA LEU A 13 -10.92 9.95 -10.10
C LEU A 13 -9.89 9.59 -11.16
N ASN A 14 -9.16 10.59 -11.66
CA ASN A 14 -8.13 10.42 -12.70
C ASN A 14 -8.63 9.60 -13.91
N LYS A 15 -9.85 9.87 -14.40
CA LYS A 15 -10.48 9.15 -15.53
C LYS A 15 -10.74 7.66 -15.28
N THR A 16 -10.76 7.26 -14.01
CA THR A 16 -11.09 5.90 -13.59
C THR A 16 -12.25 5.94 -12.62
N ILE A 17 -13.20 5.01 -12.76
CA ILE A 17 -14.31 4.87 -11.81
C ILE A 17 -13.80 4.07 -10.62
N TRP A 18 -13.89 4.64 -9.44
CA TRP A 18 -13.62 4.01 -8.16
C TRP A 18 -14.94 3.62 -7.53
N GLU A 19 -15.02 2.38 -7.05
CA GLU A 19 -16.19 1.87 -6.33
C GLU A 19 -15.71 1.30 -5.01
N VAL A 20 -15.97 2.05 -3.93
CA VAL A 20 -15.36 1.82 -2.61
C VAL A 20 -16.43 1.80 -1.51
N PRO A 21 -16.20 1.09 -0.39
CA PRO A 21 -17.08 1.13 0.76
C PRO A 21 -17.28 2.57 1.29
N GLU A 22 -18.50 2.90 1.72
CA GLU A 22 -18.83 4.22 2.34
C GLU A 22 -17.98 4.55 3.59
N ARG A 23 -17.30 3.55 4.16
CA ARG A 23 -16.30 3.72 5.21
C ARG A 23 -15.15 4.65 4.81
N TYR A 24 -14.71 4.58 3.55
CA TYR A 24 -13.56 5.33 3.04
C TYR A 24 -14.05 6.60 2.38
N GLN A 25 -13.78 7.73 3.01
CA GLN A 25 -14.28 9.05 2.60
C GLN A 25 -13.15 9.95 2.10
N ASN A 26 -13.52 11.03 1.41
CA ASN A 26 -12.58 12.06 0.96
C ASN A 26 -11.42 11.52 0.12
N LEU A 27 -11.72 10.69 -0.88
CA LEU A 27 -10.69 10.15 -1.76
C LEU A 27 -9.97 11.28 -2.51
N SER A 28 -8.66 11.35 -2.34
CA SER A 28 -7.78 12.30 -3.02
C SER A 28 -6.65 11.55 -3.71
N PRO A 29 -6.44 11.71 -5.03
CA PRO A 29 -5.33 11.09 -5.71
C PRO A 29 -3.97 11.47 -5.10
N VAL A 30 -3.09 10.49 -4.92
CA VAL A 30 -1.71 10.71 -4.42
C VAL A 30 -0.64 10.15 -5.35
N GLY A 31 -0.96 9.16 -6.16
CA GLY A 31 0.00 8.59 -7.11
C GLY A 31 -0.65 7.67 -8.12
N SER A 32 0.01 7.52 -9.27
CA SER A 32 -0.39 6.60 -10.33
C SER A 32 0.85 5.94 -10.93
N GLY A 33 0.75 4.65 -11.23
CA GLY A 33 1.83 3.92 -11.87
C GLY A 33 1.34 2.71 -12.66
N ALA A 34 2.28 1.97 -13.23
CA ALA A 34 1.99 0.79 -14.07
C ALA A 34 1.12 -0.26 -13.37
N TYR A 35 1.13 -0.29 -12.04
CA TYR A 35 0.47 -1.33 -11.23
C TYR A 35 -0.82 -0.86 -10.56
N GLY A 36 -1.27 0.36 -10.83
CA GLY A 36 -2.50 0.89 -10.24
C GLY A 36 -2.43 2.36 -9.91
N SER A 37 -3.55 2.84 -9.40
CA SER A 37 -3.71 4.21 -8.91
C SER A 37 -3.92 4.18 -7.41
N VAL A 38 -3.38 5.16 -6.70
CA VAL A 38 -3.46 5.29 -5.25
C VAL A 38 -4.16 6.60 -4.90
N CYS A 39 -5.16 6.51 -4.03
CA CYS A 39 -5.80 7.66 -3.40
C CYS A 39 -5.55 7.62 -1.89
N ALA A 40 -5.29 8.77 -1.28
CA ALA A 40 -5.49 8.95 0.15
C ALA A 40 -7.00 8.95 0.44
N ALA A 41 -7.40 8.41 1.58
CA ALA A 41 -8.77 8.47 2.09
C ALA A 41 -8.76 8.58 3.60
N PHE A 42 -9.89 9.00 4.18
CA PHE A 42 -10.15 8.93 5.61
C PHE A 42 -10.99 7.70 5.92
N ASP A 43 -10.48 6.83 6.79
CA ASP A 43 -11.22 5.67 7.28
C ASP A 43 -12.07 6.06 8.49
N THR A 44 -13.38 6.17 8.28
CA THR A 44 -14.34 6.57 9.32
C THR A 44 -14.50 5.56 10.46
N LYS A 45 -14.10 4.28 10.29
CA LYS A 45 -14.16 3.28 11.38
C LYS A 45 -12.95 3.35 12.31
N THR A 46 -11.77 3.66 11.78
CA THR A 46 -10.52 3.70 12.58
C THR A 46 -10.09 5.12 12.93
N GLY A 47 -10.62 6.12 12.24
CA GLY A 47 -10.19 7.51 12.38
C GLY A 47 -8.83 7.79 11.73
N LEU A 48 -8.29 6.86 10.93
CA LEU A 48 -6.95 6.96 10.35
C LEU A 48 -7.00 7.42 8.88
N ARG A 49 -5.93 8.11 8.45
CA ARG A 49 -5.68 8.33 7.03
C ARG A 49 -5.06 7.08 6.41
N VAL A 50 -5.64 6.63 5.31
CA VAL A 50 -5.25 5.40 4.61
C VAL A 50 -4.91 5.67 3.16
N ALA A 51 -4.08 4.80 2.58
CA ALA A 51 -3.85 4.73 1.15
C ALA A 51 -4.69 3.60 0.57
N VAL A 52 -5.58 3.93 -0.37
CA VAL A 52 -6.40 2.98 -1.13
C VAL A 52 -5.81 2.84 -2.52
N LYS A 53 -5.30 1.65 -2.85
CA LYS A 53 -4.74 1.33 -4.16
C LYS A 53 -5.73 0.51 -4.98
N LYS A 54 -6.17 1.06 -6.11
CA LYS A 54 -6.91 0.31 -7.15
C LYS A 54 -5.90 -0.33 -8.10
N LEU A 55 -5.89 -1.66 -8.20
CA LEU A 55 -5.01 -2.37 -9.13
C LEU A 55 -5.46 -2.17 -10.58
N SER A 56 -4.52 -1.85 -11.47
CA SER A 56 -4.81 -1.67 -12.89
C SER A 56 -4.82 -3.02 -13.61
N ARG A 57 -5.96 -3.38 -14.20
CA ARG A 57 -6.16 -4.58 -15.03
C ARG A 57 -5.51 -5.85 -14.43
N PRO A 58 -5.86 -6.20 -13.17
CA PRO A 58 -5.14 -7.22 -12.39
C PRO A 58 -5.13 -8.61 -13.05
N PHE A 59 -6.07 -8.90 -13.95
CA PHE A 59 -6.26 -10.20 -14.59
C PHE A 59 -6.04 -10.19 -16.11
N GLN A 60 -5.44 -9.12 -16.67
CA GLN A 60 -5.24 -9.01 -18.13
C GLN A 60 -4.37 -10.13 -18.73
N SER A 61 -3.44 -10.67 -17.95
CA SER A 61 -2.66 -11.84 -18.35
C SER A 61 -2.25 -12.66 -17.13
N ILE A 62 -1.77 -13.89 -17.37
CA ILE A 62 -1.25 -14.78 -16.32
C ILE A 62 -0.16 -14.09 -15.48
N ILE A 63 0.68 -13.25 -16.11
CA ILE A 63 1.74 -12.51 -15.42
C ILE A 63 1.13 -11.47 -14.48
N HIS A 64 0.13 -10.70 -14.93
CA HIS A 64 -0.55 -9.71 -14.09
C HIS A 64 -1.32 -10.37 -12.94
N ALA A 65 -1.99 -11.49 -13.20
CA ALA A 65 -2.74 -12.23 -12.17
C ALA A 65 -1.80 -12.78 -11.09
N LYS A 66 -0.69 -13.43 -11.49
CA LYS A 66 0.34 -13.90 -10.55
C LYS A 66 0.94 -12.75 -9.74
N ARG A 67 1.17 -11.60 -10.38
CA ARG A 67 1.69 -10.39 -9.73
C ARG A 67 0.73 -9.88 -8.65
N THR A 68 -0.55 -9.72 -9.01
CA THR A 68 -1.62 -9.31 -8.11
C THR A 68 -1.72 -10.23 -6.89
N TYR A 69 -1.72 -11.54 -7.13
CA TYR A 69 -1.78 -12.53 -6.06
C TYR A 69 -0.57 -12.43 -5.12
N ARG A 70 0.65 -12.33 -5.67
CA ARG A 70 1.88 -12.18 -4.86
C ARG A 70 1.85 -10.93 -4.01
N GLU A 71 1.46 -9.79 -4.59
CA GLU A 71 1.36 -8.52 -3.85
C GLU A 71 0.38 -8.64 -2.68
N LEU A 72 -0.83 -9.17 -2.91
CA LEU A 72 -1.82 -9.39 -1.86
C LEU A 72 -1.29 -10.35 -0.78
N ARG A 73 -0.64 -11.45 -1.16
CA ARG A 73 -0.10 -12.45 -0.23
C ARG A 73 1.01 -11.87 0.65
N LEU A 74 1.92 -11.09 0.06
CA LEU A 74 2.98 -10.41 0.79
C LEU A 74 2.40 -9.43 1.80
N LEU A 75 1.54 -8.50 1.36
CA LEU A 75 0.95 -7.49 2.24
C LEU A 75 0.13 -8.10 3.38
N LYS A 76 -0.55 -9.22 3.14
CA LYS A 76 -1.29 -9.95 4.17
C LYS A 76 -0.38 -10.64 5.19
N HIS A 77 0.81 -11.07 4.78
CA HIS A 77 1.76 -11.76 5.66
C HIS A 77 2.55 -10.77 6.53
N MET A 78 2.86 -9.59 6.01
CA MET A 78 3.66 -8.58 6.71
C MET A 78 2.91 -7.99 7.91
N LYS A 79 3.48 -8.18 9.10
CA LYS A 79 3.01 -7.61 10.37
C LYS A 79 4.20 -7.08 11.16
N HIS A 80 4.70 -5.93 10.76
CA HIS A 80 5.83 -5.28 11.40
C HIS A 80 5.74 -3.76 11.24
N GLU A 81 6.13 -3.00 12.26
CA GLU A 81 5.99 -1.54 12.25
C GLU A 81 6.77 -0.88 11.12
N ASN A 82 7.93 -1.42 10.75
CA ASN A 82 8.75 -0.90 9.65
C ASN A 82 8.46 -1.56 8.29
N VAL A 83 7.39 -2.35 8.13
CA VAL A 83 7.00 -2.94 6.84
C VAL A 83 5.53 -2.65 6.57
N ILE A 84 5.20 -2.18 5.37
CA ILE A 84 3.81 -1.86 5.07
C ILE A 84 2.97 -3.15 5.07
N GLY A 85 1.90 -3.13 5.85
CA GLY A 85 0.94 -4.23 5.97
C GLY A 85 -0.42 -3.86 5.40
N LEU A 86 -1.21 -4.87 5.11
CA LEU A 86 -2.60 -4.73 4.65
C LEU A 86 -3.53 -4.39 5.82
N LEU A 87 -4.28 -3.29 5.70
CA LEU A 87 -5.35 -2.92 6.63
C LEU A 87 -6.70 -3.54 6.20
N ASP A 88 -6.98 -3.50 4.90
CA ASP A 88 -8.20 -4.04 4.32
C ASP A 88 -7.98 -4.40 2.85
N VAL A 89 -8.84 -5.26 2.32
CA VAL A 89 -8.90 -5.63 0.90
C VAL A 89 -10.33 -5.87 0.50
N PHE A 90 -10.75 -5.27 -0.62
CA PHE A 90 -12.13 -5.40 -1.08
C PHE A 90 -12.25 -5.42 -2.60
N THR A 91 -13.43 -5.87 -3.03
CA THR A 91 -13.90 -5.80 -4.41
C THR A 91 -15.40 -5.47 -4.40
N PRO A 92 -15.89 -4.67 -5.36
CA PRO A 92 -17.33 -4.43 -5.54
C PRO A 92 -18.05 -5.63 -6.17
N ALA A 93 -17.34 -6.65 -6.67
CA ALA A 93 -17.97 -7.82 -7.28
C ALA A 93 -18.87 -8.60 -6.30
N ARG A 94 -19.96 -9.21 -6.77
CA ARG A 94 -20.82 -10.09 -5.95
C ARG A 94 -20.55 -11.57 -6.16
N SER A 95 -19.95 -11.92 -7.29
CA SER A 95 -19.59 -13.27 -7.65
C SER A 95 -18.21 -13.31 -8.30
N LEU A 96 -17.73 -14.53 -8.59
CA LEU A 96 -16.44 -14.71 -9.27
C LEU A 96 -16.50 -14.24 -10.73
N GLU A 97 -17.66 -14.39 -11.37
CA GLU A 97 -17.90 -13.98 -12.76
C GLU A 97 -17.80 -12.45 -12.94
N GLU A 98 -18.11 -11.70 -11.88
CA GLU A 98 -18.03 -10.23 -11.86
C GLU A 98 -16.66 -9.69 -11.38
N PHE A 99 -15.75 -10.57 -10.95
CA PHE A 99 -14.52 -10.19 -10.26
C PHE A 99 -13.46 -9.58 -11.19
N ASN A 100 -13.49 -8.25 -11.31
CA ASN A 100 -12.60 -7.50 -12.20
C ASN A 100 -11.65 -6.55 -11.47
N ASP A 101 -12.09 -5.97 -10.35
CA ASP A 101 -11.36 -4.95 -9.62
C ASP A 101 -10.93 -5.44 -8.23
N VAL A 102 -9.70 -5.08 -7.84
CA VAL A 102 -9.15 -5.34 -6.51
C VAL A 102 -8.61 -4.04 -5.93
N TYR A 103 -9.01 -3.76 -4.70
CA TYR A 103 -8.56 -2.61 -3.93
C TYR A 103 -7.80 -3.06 -2.69
N LEU A 104 -6.63 -2.47 -2.45
CA LEU A 104 -5.79 -2.73 -1.30
C LEU A 104 -5.75 -1.48 -0.43
N VAL A 105 -5.95 -1.62 0.87
CA VAL A 105 -5.90 -0.51 1.84
C VAL A 105 -4.69 -0.70 2.75
N THR A 106 -3.86 0.33 2.87
CA THR A 106 -2.70 0.37 3.76
C THR A 106 -2.66 1.68 4.53
N HIS A 107 -1.73 1.81 5.48
CA HIS A 107 -1.45 3.10 6.08
C HIS A 107 -1.01 4.11 5.02
N LEU A 108 -1.50 5.34 5.12
CA LEU A 108 -0.99 6.44 4.31
C LEU A 108 0.36 6.88 4.87
N MET A 109 1.36 6.95 4.00
CA MET A 109 2.68 7.50 4.35
C MET A 109 2.83 8.88 3.70
N GLY A 110 3.61 9.77 4.33
CA GLY A 110 3.72 11.17 3.93
C GLY A 110 4.54 11.36 2.65
N ALA A 111 5.78 10.89 2.66
CA ALA A 111 6.70 10.97 1.53
C ALA A 111 7.58 9.72 1.44
N ASP A 112 8.22 9.51 0.31
CA ASP A 112 9.31 8.54 0.20
C ASP A 112 10.67 9.18 0.51
N LEU A 113 11.63 8.37 0.95
CA LEU A 113 12.95 8.82 1.36
C LEU A 113 13.70 9.50 0.21
N ASN A 114 13.46 9.12 -1.05
CA ASN A 114 14.09 9.77 -2.21
C ASN A 114 13.70 11.26 -2.33
N ASN A 115 12.46 11.60 -2.00
CA ASN A 115 12.01 12.99 -2.00
C ASN A 115 12.50 13.76 -0.77
N ILE A 116 12.51 13.11 0.41
CA ILE A 116 12.98 13.75 1.65
C ILE A 116 14.46 14.18 1.54
N VAL A 117 15.34 13.27 1.09
CA VAL A 117 16.78 13.57 0.99
C VAL A 117 17.13 14.63 -0.05
N LYS A 118 16.22 14.90 -1.01
CA LYS A 118 16.39 15.97 -2.00
C LYS A 118 15.94 17.32 -1.47
N CYS A 119 14.91 17.34 -0.63
CA CYS A 119 14.32 18.57 -0.13
C CYS A 119 14.93 19.03 1.20
N GLN A 120 15.53 18.12 1.98
CA GLN A 120 15.97 18.38 3.34
C GLN A 120 17.36 17.77 3.60
N LYS A 121 18.18 18.49 4.37
CA LYS A 121 19.43 17.94 4.92
C LYS A 121 19.09 17.15 6.18
N LEU A 122 19.46 15.87 6.19
CA LEU A 122 19.32 15.01 7.36
C LEU A 122 20.50 15.23 8.31
N THR A 123 20.21 15.28 9.61
CA THR A 123 21.23 15.26 10.68
C THR A 123 21.74 13.84 10.88
N ASP A 124 22.84 13.68 11.62
CA ASP A 124 23.37 12.36 11.95
C ASP A 124 22.35 11.50 12.71
N ASP A 125 21.64 12.10 13.67
CA ASP A 125 20.55 11.45 14.41
C ASP A 125 19.43 10.93 13.49
N HIS A 126 19.01 11.74 12.51
CA HIS A 126 18.02 11.31 11.52
C HIS A 126 18.51 10.12 10.70
N VAL A 127 19.78 10.16 10.25
CA VAL A 127 20.38 9.08 9.47
C VAL A 127 20.44 7.80 10.30
N GLN A 128 20.92 7.88 11.55
CA GLN A 128 21.01 6.74 12.45
C GLN A 128 19.63 6.10 12.67
N PHE A 129 18.61 6.92 12.94
CA PHE A 129 17.25 6.43 13.19
C PHE A 129 16.61 5.79 11.94
N LEU A 130 16.79 6.38 10.76
CA LEU A 130 16.30 5.81 9.50
C LEU A 130 16.99 4.47 9.17
N ILE A 131 18.31 4.41 9.29
CA ILE A 131 19.08 3.18 9.03
C ILE A 131 18.69 2.08 10.03
N TYR A 132 18.50 2.42 11.31
CA TYR A 132 18.01 1.47 12.31
C TYR A 132 16.67 0.84 11.88
N GLN A 133 15.71 1.66 11.46
CA GLN A 133 14.39 1.18 11.02
C GLN A 133 14.46 0.33 9.75
N ILE A 134 15.33 0.68 8.80
CA ILE A 134 15.63 -0.11 7.61
C ILE A 134 16.15 -1.49 8.00
N LEU A 135 17.15 -1.56 8.87
CA LEU A 135 17.73 -2.83 9.31
C LEU A 135 16.73 -3.67 10.11
N ARG A 136 15.93 -3.04 10.99
CA ARG A 136 14.87 -3.71 11.76
C ARG A 136 13.81 -4.31 10.84
N GLY A 137 13.34 -3.57 9.84
CA GLY A 137 12.39 -4.08 8.84
C GLY A 137 12.98 -5.18 7.97
N LEU A 138 14.23 -5.04 7.51
CA LEU A 138 14.90 -6.10 6.72
C LEU A 138 15.08 -7.38 7.51
N LYS A 139 15.47 -7.29 8.79
CA LYS A 139 15.56 -8.46 9.66
C LYS A 139 14.24 -9.23 9.69
N TYR A 140 13.12 -8.52 9.82
CA TYR A 140 11.79 -9.13 9.78
C TYR A 140 11.49 -9.79 8.43
N ILE A 141 11.71 -9.08 7.32
CA ILE A 141 11.49 -9.61 5.96
C ILE A 141 12.33 -10.88 5.73
N HIS A 142 13.61 -10.85 6.08
CA HIS A 142 14.52 -11.99 5.90
C HIS A 142 14.18 -13.16 6.83
N SER A 143 13.62 -12.90 8.02
CA SER A 143 13.16 -13.98 8.91
C SER A 143 11.97 -14.77 8.37
N ALA A 144 11.28 -14.24 7.36
CA ALA A 144 10.21 -14.91 6.62
C ALA A 144 10.69 -15.54 5.31
N ASP A 145 12.02 -15.68 5.12
CA ASP A 145 12.68 -16.17 3.90
C ASP A 145 12.34 -15.35 2.64
N ILE A 146 11.99 -14.07 2.82
CA ILE A 146 11.67 -13.16 1.73
C ILE A 146 12.87 -12.26 1.43
N ILE A 147 13.16 -12.03 0.15
CA ILE A 147 14.18 -11.11 -0.34
C ILE A 147 13.47 -9.92 -1.00
N HIS A 148 13.74 -8.71 -0.52
CA HIS A 148 13.09 -7.49 -1.05
C HIS A 148 13.42 -7.22 -2.54
N ARG A 149 14.68 -7.47 -2.94
CA ARG A 149 15.24 -7.32 -4.31
C ARG A 149 15.21 -5.94 -4.97
N ASP A 150 14.43 -4.99 -4.46
CA ASP A 150 14.32 -3.63 -4.99
C ASP A 150 14.48 -2.58 -3.87
N LEU A 151 15.52 -2.72 -3.05
CA LEU A 151 15.78 -1.76 -1.97
C LEU A 151 16.36 -0.47 -2.54
N LYS A 152 15.55 0.60 -2.51
CA LYS A 152 15.92 1.93 -2.97
C LYS A 152 15.13 3.00 -2.22
N PRO A 153 15.60 4.27 -2.17
CA PRO A 153 14.93 5.32 -1.40
C PRO A 153 13.46 5.57 -1.77
N SER A 154 13.05 5.33 -3.02
CA SER A 154 11.63 5.47 -3.43
C SER A 154 10.70 4.35 -2.94
N ASN A 155 11.24 3.26 -2.40
CA ASN A 155 10.48 2.17 -1.78
C ASN A 155 10.50 2.24 -0.24
N LEU A 156 11.07 3.31 0.33
CA LEU A 156 11.13 3.58 1.75
C LEU A 156 10.21 4.75 2.05
N ALA A 157 9.02 4.46 2.56
CA ALA A 157 8.04 5.49 2.88
C ALA A 157 8.26 5.98 4.32
N VAL A 158 8.13 7.28 4.54
CA VAL A 158 8.41 7.97 5.80
C VAL A 158 7.28 8.94 6.12
N ASN A 159 6.89 9.04 7.39
CA ASN A 159 5.90 10.02 7.86
C ASN A 159 6.57 11.22 8.58
N GLU A 160 5.75 12.14 9.07
CA GLU A 160 6.21 13.38 9.73
C GLU A 160 6.99 13.11 11.03
N ASP A 161 6.72 11.99 11.68
CA ASP A 161 7.40 11.53 12.91
C ASP A 161 8.70 10.76 12.64
N CYS A 162 9.22 10.80 11.41
CA CYS A 162 10.38 10.04 10.94
C CYS A 162 10.23 8.50 11.07
N GLU A 163 9.02 7.97 11.13
CA GLU A 163 8.77 6.53 11.09
C GLU A 163 8.84 6.02 9.65
N LEU A 164 9.62 4.98 9.43
CA LEU A 164 9.89 4.39 8.13
C LEU A 164 9.15 3.07 7.96
N LYS A 165 8.56 2.86 6.78
CA LYS A 165 7.98 1.58 6.33
C LYS A 165 8.50 1.17 4.95
N PHE A 166 8.92 -0.09 4.82
CA PHE A 166 9.18 -0.71 3.52
C PHE A 166 7.89 -0.83 2.71
N VAL A 167 7.92 -0.36 1.48
CA VAL A 167 6.88 -0.64 0.48
C VAL A 167 7.29 -1.88 -0.30
N CYS A 168 6.87 -3.05 0.17
CA CYS A 168 7.10 -4.30 -0.54
C CYS A 168 6.17 -4.38 -1.76
N SER A 169 6.76 -4.48 -2.94
CA SER A 169 6.01 -4.72 -4.18
C SER A 169 6.15 -6.17 -4.62
N SER A 170 5.40 -6.55 -5.65
CA SER A 170 5.41 -7.88 -6.27
C SER A 170 6.79 -8.40 -6.75
N SER A 171 7.84 -7.58 -6.71
CA SER A 171 9.21 -7.97 -6.96
C SER A 171 9.88 -8.65 -5.76
N ALA A 172 9.30 -8.66 -4.55
CA ALA A 172 9.83 -9.48 -3.46
C ALA A 172 9.56 -10.97 -3.74
N LEU A 173 10.55 -11.84 -3.49
CA LEU A 173 10.43 -13.30 -3.56
C LEU A 173 10.54 -13.90 -2.17
#